data_AF-A0A662RQZ5-F1
#
_entry.id   AF-A0A662RQZ5-F1
#
_cell.length_a   1.000
_cell.length_b   1.000
_cell.length_c   1.000
_cell.angle_alpha   90.00
_cell.angle_beta   90.00
_cell.angle_gamma   90.00
#
_symmetry.space_group_name_H-M   'P 1'
#
loop_
_entity.id
_entity.type
_entity.pdbx_description
1 polymer ?
#
loop_
_entity_poly.entity_id
_entity_poly.type
_entity_poly.pdbx_seq_one_letter_code
_entity_poly.pdbx_strand_id
1 'polypeptide(L)'
;MKTKMLVLVGIAICELKEAREEIMSRDILQNVPAVKDKRVYIITVQLLYGLPVSGCRSFIQVAYQAKWFHPELFEDLDPKAIHQEYLTRFQGLDIDLNEKGVFVYPEEPIHVEPK
;
A
#
# COMPACT_ATOMS: atom_id res chain seq x y z
N MET A 1 20.25 9.89 -26.31
CA MET A 1 18.87 9.38 -26.14
C MET A 1 18.73 8.90 -24.69
N LYS A 2 18.33 9.79 -23.78
CA LYS A 2 18.20 9.49 -22.34
C LYS A 2 16.71 9.52 -21.99
N THR A 3 16.01 8.45 -22.29
CA THR A 3 14.64 8.26 -21.77
C THR A 3 14.81 7.85 -20.31
N LYS A 4 14.83 8.84 -19.40
CA LYS A 4 14.68 8.59 -17.97
C LYS A 4 13.27 8.03 -17.77
N MET A 5 13.22 6.71 -17.77
CA MET A 5 12.05 5.89 -17.57
C MET A 5 11.53 6.12 -16.15
N LEU A 6 10.27 6.53 -16.07
CA LEU A 6 9.37 6.52 -14.92
C LEU A 6 9.92 7.09 -13.59
N VAL A 7 9.71 8.38 -13.36
CA VAL A 7 9.73 8.96 -12.01
C VAL A 7 8.54 8.39 -11.25
N LEU A 8 8.77 7.35 -10.44
CA LEU A 8 7.88 6.99 -9.34
C LEU A 8 8.01 8.11 -8.30
N VAL A 9 7.14 9.11 -8.39
CA VAL A 9 6.97 10.09 -7.31
C VAL A 9 6.41 9.30 -6.13
N GLY A 10 7.24 9.06 -5.11
CA GLY A 10 6.76 8.54 -3.84
C GLY A 10 5.71 9.49 -3.27
N ILE A 11 4.60 8.95 -2.78
CA ILE A 11 3.57 9.73 -2.10
C ILE A 11 3.98 9.86 -0.64
N ALA A 12 3.79 11.03 -0.04
CA ALA A 12 4.17 11.25 1.35
C ALA A 12 3.23 10.49 2.29
N ILE A 13 3.75 9.96 3.42
CA ILE A 13 2.93 9.26 4.44
C ILE A 13 1.76 10.13 4.91
N CYS A 14 2.00 11.42 5.08
CA CYS A 14 0.96 12.37 5.48
C CYS A 14 -0.18 12.40 4.46
N GLU A 15 0.10 12.39 3.15
CA GLU A 15 -0.94 12.45 2.12
C GLU A 15 -1.83 11.20 2.13
N LEU A 16 -1.25 9.99 2.28
CA LEU A 16 -2.03 8.76 2.35
C LEU A 16 -2.84 8.67 3.65
N LYS A 17 -2.26 9.14 4.76
CA LYS A 17 -2.96 9.21 6.05
C LYS A 17 -4.13 10.19 6.00
N GLU A 18 -3.92 11.38 5.46
CA GLU A 18 -4.97 12.40 5.28
C GLU A 18 -6.08 11.88 4.36
N ALA A 19 -5.74 11.20 3.26
CA ALA A 19 -6.72 10.56 2.40
C ALA A 19 -7.56 9.51 3.14
N ARG A 20 -6.93 8.71 4.02
CA ARG A 20 -7.64 7.75 4.88
C ARG A 20 -8.56 8.46 5.86
N GLU A 21 -8.08 9.50 6.52
CA GLU A 21 -8.86 10.30 7.49
C GLU A 21 -10.05 10.99 6.83
N GLU A 22 -9.86 11.55 5.64
CA GLU A 22 -10.93 12.12 4.82
C GLU A 22 -12.00 11.06 4.52
N ILE A 23 -11.63 9.89 3.99
CA ILE A 23 -12.57 8.80 3.70
C ILE A 23 -13.33 8.38 4.96
N MET A 24 -12.62 8.23 6.08
CA MET A 24 -13.23 7.86 7.37
C MET A 24 -14.14 8.94 7.94
N SER A 25 -14.00 10.21 7.53
CA SER A 25 -14.83 11.33 8.03
C SER A 25 -16.13 11.53 7.25
N ARG A 26 -16.31 10.85 6.10
CA ARG A 26 -17.50 11.02 5.26
C ARG A 26 -18.75 10.50 5.97
N ASP A 27 -19.76 11.35 6.12
CA ASP A 27 -21.03 11.01 6.78
C ASP A 27 -21.69 9.76 6.18
N ILE A 28 -21.70 9.64 4.85
CA ILE A 28 -22.28 8.50 4.12
C ILE A 28 -21.60 7.16 4.46
N LEU A 29 -20.34 7.18 4.91
CA LEU A 29 -19.57 5.98 5.19
C LEU A 29 -19.53 5.61 6.69
N GLN A 30 -20.05 6.46 7.59
CA GLN A 30 -20.00 6.22 9.04
C GLN A 30 -20.65 4.91 9.47
N ASN A 31 -21.60 4.41 8.69
CA ASN A 31 -22.30 3.16 8.98
C ASN A 31 -21.65 1.91 8.40
N VAL A 32 -20.62 2.05 7.57
CA VAL A 32 -19.89 0.93 6.96
C VAL A 32 -19.03 0.22 8.02
N PRO A 33 -19.11 -1.11 8.16
CA PRO A 33 -18.32 -1.85 9.16
C PRO A 33 -16.82 -1.56 9.09
N ALA A 34 -16.25 -1.47 7.88
CA ALA A 34 -14.84 -1.12 7.68
C ALA A 34 -14.46 0.24 8.29
N VAL A 35 -15.33 1.25 8.22
CA VAL A 35 -15.08 2.57 8.84
C VAL A 35 -15.25 2.50 10.35
N LYS A 36 -16.30 1.83 10.85
CA LYS A 36 -16.54 1.62 12.29
C LYS A 36 -15.37 0.92 12.99
N ASP A 37 -14.86 -0.12 12.34
CA ASP A 37 -13.74 -0.91 12.84
C ASP A 37 -12.36 -0.29 12.46
N LYS A 38 -12.37 0.88 11.82
CA LYS A 38 -11.18 1.57 11.27
C LYS A 38 -10.36 0.73 10.29
N ARG A 39 -10.87 -0.38 9.75
CA ARG A 39 -10.24 -1.23 8.72
C ARG A 39 -10.35 -0.62 7.32
N VAL A 40 -9.84 0.59 7.17
CA VAL A 40 -9.70 1.30 5.89
C VAL A 40 -8.23 1.33 5.53
N TYR A 41 -7.89 0.86 4.34
CA TYR A 41 -6.53 0.84 3.81
C TYR A 41 -6.48 1.64 2.52
N ILE A 42 -5.38 2.36 2.31
CA ILE A 42 -5.08 3.11 1.10
C ILE A 42 -3.97 2.36 0.38
N ILE A 43 -4.14 2.18 -0.92
CA ILE A 43 -3.12 1.64 -1.81
C ILE A 43 -3.03 2.54 -3.03
N THR A 44 -1.82 2.86 -3.44
CA THR A 44 -1.62 3.77 -4.56
C THR A 44 -1.84 3.05 -5.89
N VAL A 45 -2.26 3.82 -6.90
CA VAL A 45 -2.62 3.29 -8.23
C VAL A 45 -1.46 2.58 -8.95
N GLN A 46 -0.21 2.86 -8.57
CA GLN A 46 0.99 2.23 -9.13
C GLN A 46 1.13 0.76 -8.73
N LEU A 47 0.42 0.30 -7.70
CA LEU A 47 0.35 -1.10 -7.28
C LEU A 47 -0.96 -1.78 -7.67
N LEU A 48 -2.03 -1.01 -7.96
CA LEU A 48 -3.37 -1.54 -8.23
C LEU A 48 -3.47 -2.24 -9.59
N TYR A 49 -3.80 -3.53 -9.59
CA TYR A 49 -4.02 -4.34 -10.77
C TYR A 49 -5.06 -3.71 -11.73
N GLY A 50 -4.82 -3.84 -13.03
CA GLY A 50 -5.78 -3.47 -14.08
C GLY A 50 -5.72 -2.01 -14.52
N LEU A 51 -4.85 -1.18 -13.94
CA LEU A 51 -4.63 0.21 -14.38
C LEU A 51 -3.40 0.32 -15.31
N PRO A 52 -3.42 1.19 -16.34
CA PRO A 52 -2.28 1.39 -17.24
C PRO A 52 -0.96 1.74 -16.54
N VAL A 53 -1.06 2.39 -15.37
CA VAL A 53 0.09 2.83 -14.55
C VAL A 53 0.62 1.77 -13.59
N SER A 54 -0.08 0.64 -13.44
CA SER A 54 0.25 -0.41 -12.47
C SER A 54 1.50 -1.20 -12.84
N GLY A 55 1.72 -1.40 -14.15
CA GLY A 55 2.82 -2.24 -14.64
C GLY A 55 2.72 -3.67 -14.10
N CYS A 56 3.87 -4.33 -13.94
CA CYS A 56 3.96 -5.73 -13.49
C CYS A 56 4.03 -5.87 -11.94
N ARG A 57 3.52 -4.89 -11.17
CA ARG A 57 3.71 -4.81 -9.71
C ARG A 57 2.50 -5.30 -8.89
N SER A 58 1.48 -5.85 -9.53
CA SER A 58 0.25 -6.30 -8.85
C SER A 58 0.48 -7.39 -7.80
N PHE A 59 1.56 -8.17 -7.90
CA PHE A 59 1.92 -9.15 -6.88
C PHE A 59 2.25 -8.49 -5.52
N ILE A 60 2.74 -7.24 -5.52
CA ILE A 60 3.00 -6.46 -4.29
C ILE A 60 1.67 -6.06 -3.66
N GLN A 61 0.68 -5.62 -4.46
CA GLN A 61 -0.68 -5.40 -3.97
C GLN A 61 -1.24 -6.65 -3.31
N VAL A 62 -1.11 -7.81 -3.96
CA VAL A 62 -1.63 -9.08 -3.43
C VAL A 62 -0.98 -9.41 -2.08
N ALA A 63 0.34 -9.20 -1.95
CA ALA A 63 1.04 -9.41 -0.69
C ALA A 63 0.49 -8.51 0.44
N TYR A 64 0.30 -7.22 0.19
CA TYR A 64 -0.31 -6.32 1.18
C TYR A 64 -1.74 -6.74 1.56
N GLN A 65 -2.58 -7.09 0.57
CA GLN A 65 -3.95 -7.53 0.83
C GLN A 65 -4.01 -8.84 1.62
N ALA A 66 -3.16 -9.81 1.30
CA ALA A 66 -3.04 -11.05 2.05
C ALA A 66 -2.71 -10.76 3.52
N LYS A 67 -1.69 -9.92 3.76
CA LYS A 67 -1.28 -9.50 5.11
C LYS A 67 -2.38 -8.77 5.87
N TRP A 68 -3.07 -7.83 5.22
CA TRP A 68 -4.13 -7.02 5.86
C TRP A 68 -5.39 -7.83 6.20
N PHE A 69 -5.77 -8.77 5.34
CA PHE A 69 -7.04 -9.49 5.48
C PHE A 69 -6.92 -10.76 6.32
N HIS A 70 -5.73 -11.36 6.36
CA HIS A 70 -5.44 -12.58 7.10
C HIS A 70 -4.09 -12.49 7.82
N PRO A 71 -3.89 -11.52 8.72
CA PRO A 71 -2.61 -11.32 9.40
C PRO A 71 -2.13 -12.56 10.16
N GLU A 72 -3.04 -13.36 10.70
CA GLU A 72 -2.79 -14.62 11.40
C GLU A 72 -2.31 -15.76 10.49
N LEU A 73 -2.63 -15.72 9.20
CA LEU A 73 -2.16 -16.71 8.23
C LEU A 73 -0.84 -16.30 7.57
N PHE A 74 -0.54 -15.00 7.58
CA PHE A 74 0.60 -14.41 6.87
C PHE A 74 1.48 -13.59 7.83
N GLU A 75 1.72 -14.10 9.03
CA GLU A 75 2.51 -13.42 10.08
C GLU A 75 3.94 -13.10 9.63
N ASP A 76 4.54 -13.98 8.83
CA ASP A 76 5.90 -13.89 8.30
C ASP A 76 6.00 -13.13 6.97
N LEU A 77 4.87 -12.85 6.32
CA LEU A 77 4.86 -12.10 5.06
C LEU A 77 5.21 -10.63 5.30
N ASP A 78 6.26 -10.17 4.62
CA ASP A 78 6.67 -8.76 4.57
C ASP A 78 6.52 -8.21 3.13
N PRO A 79 5.39 -7.56 2.81
CA PRO A 79 5.16 -6.99 1.50
C PRO A 79 6.14 -5.87 1.14
N LYS A 80 6.66 -5.13 2.13
CA LYS A 80 7.61 -4.04 1.92
C LYS A 80 8.97 -4.58 1.52
N ALA A 81 9.44 -5.64 2.18
CA ALA A 81 10.67 -6.34 1.80
C ALA A 81 10.59 -6.91 0.38
N ILE A 82 9.45 -7.52 0.01
CA ILE A 82 9.22 -8.01 -1.36
C ILE A 82 9.31 -6.86 -2.37
N HIS A 83 8.70 -5.71 -2.07
CA HIS A 83 8.78 -4.54 -2.94
C HIS A 83 10.21 -3.99 -3.04
N GLN A 84 10.93 -3.92 -1.91
CA GLN A 84 12.33 -3.47 -1.88
C GLN A 84 13.23 -4.38 -2.72
N GLU A 85 13.03 -5.70 -2.64
CA GLU A 85 13.76 -6.67 -3.44
C GLU A 85 13.43 -6.52 -4.93
N TYR A 86 12.16 -6.29 -5.27
CA TYR A 86 11.75 -6.02 -6.66
C TYR A 86 12.49 -4.82 -7.26
N LEU A 87 12.55 -3.71 -6.51
CA LEU A 87 13.22 -2.49 -6.96
C LEU A 87 14.74 -2.69 -7.12
N THR A 88 15.37 -3.39 -6.18
CA THR A 88 16.83 -3.58 -6.16
C THR A 88 17.28 -4.66 -7.12
N ARG A 89 16.81 -5.90 -6.94
CA ARG A 89 17.28 -7.08 -7.68
C ARG A 89 16.78 -7.09 -9.13
N PHE A 90 15.53 -6.73 -9.36
CA PHE A 90 14.90 -6.91 -10.67
C PHE A 90 14.83 -5.63 -11.50
N GLN A 91 14.68 -4.46 -10.87
CA GLN A 91 14.70 -3.18 -11.58
C GLN A 91 16.09 -2.51 -11.57
N GLY A 92 17.01 -2.95 -10.70
CA GLY A 92 18.34 -2.36 -10.60
C GLY A 92 18.33 -0.91 -10.09
N LEU A 93 17.31 -0.54 -9.32
CA LEU A 93 17.11 0.82 -8.83
C LEU A 93 17.70 0.99 -7.42
N ASP A 94 18.40 2.10 -7.22
CA ASP A 94 18.93 2.52 -5.92
C ASP A 94 17.90 3.40 -5.17
N ILE A 95 16.82 2.74 -4.75
CA ILE A 95 15.69 3.35 -4.03
C ILE A 95 15.54 2.62 -2.69
N ASP A 96 15.64 3.35 -1.59
CA ASP A 96 15.24 2.86 -0.27
C ASP A 96 13.80 3.28 0.00
N LEU A 97 12.91 2.30 0.19
CA LEU A 97 11.50 2.53 0.52
C LEU A 97 11.29 3.16 1.90
N ASN A 98 12.28 3.09 2.81
CA ASN A 98 12.22 3.78 4.09
C ASN A 98 12.50 5.29 3.96
N GLU A 99 13.20 5.70 2.91
CA GLU A 99 13.55 7.10 2.67
C GLU A 99 12.68 7.77 1.60
N LYS A 100 12.33 7.05 0.54
CA LYS A 100 11.84 7.65 -0.72
C LYS A 100 10.33 7.52 -0.95
N GLY A 101 9.58 6.96 0.00
CA GLY A 101 8.13 7.11 0.04
C GLY A 101 7.34 5.83 0.30
N VAL A 102 6.05 6.03 0.52
CA VAL A 102 5.09 4.97 0.81
C VAL A 102 4.11 4.77 -0.33
N PHE A 103 3.67 3.52 -0.50
CA PHE A 103 2.74 3.10 -1.54
C PHE A 103 1.43 2.57 -0.98
N VAL A 104 1.34 2.48 0.35
CA VAL A 104 0.17 2.02 1.08
C VAL A 104 0.08 2.74 2.42
N TYR A 105 -1.12 2.76 3.01
CA TYR A 105 -1.31 3.21 4.39
C TYR A 105 -2.58 2.61 5.02
N PRO A 106 -2.51 2.10 6.27
CA PRO A 106 -1.29 1.77 7.00
C PRO A 106 -0.50 0.65 6.30
N GLU A 107 0.80 0.57 6.56
CA GLU A 107 1.64 -0.55 6.08
C GLU A 107 1.24 -1.86 6.77
N GLU A 108 1.00 -1.79 8.08
CA GLU A 108 0.63 -2.94 8.89
C GLU A 108 -0.89 -3.16 9.01
N PRO A 109 -1.34 -4.41 9.28
CA PRO A 109 -2.73 -4.73 9.55
C PRO A 109 -3.30 -4.01 10.77
N ILE A 110 -4.59 -3.67 10.70
CA ILE A 110 -5.33 -3.10 11.82
C ILE A 110 -5.97 -4.25 12.60
N HIS A 111 -5.46 -4.49 13.81
CA HIS A 111 -6.06 -5.44 14.74
C HIS A 111 -7.34 -4.87 15.35
N VAL A 112 -8.42 -5.63 15.25
CA VAL A 112 -9.69 -5.35 15.90
C VAL A 112 -9.95 -6.51 16.84
N GLU A 113 -10.10 -6.23 18.13
CA GLU A 113 -10.45 -7.29 19.07
C GLU A 113 -11.80 -7.91 18.69
N PRO A 114 -11.95 -9.24 18.77
CA PRO A 114 -13.21 -9.88 18.49
C PRO A 114 -14.28 -9.34 19.45
N LYS A 115 -15.45 -8.98 18.90
CA LYS A 115 -16.64 -8.60 19.67
C LYS A 115 -17.30 -9.82 20.30
#